data_AF-A0A553Q1Z4-F1
#
_entry.id   AF-A0A553Q1Z4-F1
#
_cell.length_a   1.000
_cell.length_b   1.000
_cell.length_c   1.000
_cell.angle_alpha   90.00
_cell.angle_beta   90.00
_cell.angle_gamma   90.00
#
_symmetry.space_group_name_H-M   'P 1'
#
loop_
_entity.id
_entity.type
_entity.pdbx_description
1 polymer ?
#
loop_
_entity_poly.entity_id
_entity_poly.type
_entity_poly.pdbx_seq_one_letter_code
_entity_poly.pdbx_strand_id
1 'polypeptide(L)'
;RVIMMTRMLRLRWTTLPSWMSSSPRQIEDIRGSIDKIDENVAEVKKLYSVILSAPTSDQKTQDELEALTNDIKKMANNARNKLKTIERNLETEEVERVSADMRIRKSQHAVLSRKFVDVMTKYNEAQVDFREKSKGRIQRQLEITGKATTDEELEEMLEGGNAAVFTAGIVDSGISKQALSEIESRHKDIVRLESSIKELHDMFVDIAMLVESQGNMVDNIEVNVGKAVDHVEAAKDETKKAVRYQSKARKGGMIDRIESNMDQSVGFVERAVADTKKAAKFQQEARRKMIIVGVCVAVVLIIILIIILTQVL
;
A
#
# COMPACT_ATOMS: atom_id res chain seq x y z
N ARG A 1 7.03 -28.33 -29.83
CA ARG A 1 5.71 -27.83 -29.35
C ARG A 1 5.84 -26.99 -28.07
N VAL A 2 6.51 -27.47 -27.01
CA VAL A 2 6.71 -26.71 -25.76
C VAL A 2 7.41 -25.35 -25.99
N ILE A 3 8.50 -25.30 -26.78
CA ILE A 3 9.25 -24.05 -27.06
C ILE A 3 8.40 -23.01 -27.82
N MET A 4 7.53 -23.44 -28.75
CA MET A 4 6.62 -22.54 -29.47
C MET A 4 5.55 -21.95 -28.52
N MET A 5 5.06 -22.76 -27.58
CA MET A 5 4.10 -22.34 -26.56
C MET A 5 4.72 -21.34 -25.58
N THR A 6 5.99 -21.54 -25.17
CA THR A 6 6.72 -20.58 -24.32
C THR A 6 7.00 -19.27 -25.06
N ARG A 7 7.25 -19.31 -26.37
CA ARG A 7 7.48 -18.12 -27.20
C ARG A 7 6.19 -17.35 -27.49
N MET A 8 5.06 -18.03 -27.70
CA MET A 8 3.73 -17.41 -27.80
C MET A 8 3.28 -16.79 -26.49
N LEU A 9 3.51 -17.46 -25.35
CA LEU A 9 3.26 -16.88 -24.04
C LEU A 9 4.15 -15.64 -23.82
N ARG A 10 5.44 -15.71 -24.16
CA ARG A 10 6.34 -14.54 -24.03
C ARG A 10 5.94 -13.36 -24.93
N LEU A 11 5.46 -13.60 -26.16
CA LEU A 11 4.97 -12.55 -27.07
C LEU A 11 3.64 -11.94 -26.63
N ARG A 12 2.77 -12.71 -25.97
CA ARG A 12 1.49 -12.21 -25.43
C ARG A 12 1.66 -11.36 -24.16
N TRP A 13 2.80 -11.49 -23.47
CA TRP A 13 3.14 -10.71 -22.27
C TRP A 13 3.90 -9.39 -22.56
N THR A 14 4.39 -9.16 -23.78
CA THR A 14 5.19 -7.97 -24.12
C THR A 14 4.38 -6.78 -24.65
N THR A 15 3.12 -6.96 -24.97
CA THR A 15 2.22 -5.87 -25.38
C THR A 15 1.00 -5.89 -24.47
N LEU A 16 1.10 -5.16 -23.36
CA LEU A 16 -0.08 -4.76 -22.60
C LEU A 16 -1.05 -4.05 -23.56
N PRO A 17 -2.34 -4.43 -23.59
CA PRO A 17 -3.32 -3.75 -24.41
C PRO A 17 -3.32 -2.23 -24.17
N SER A 18 -3.55 -1.43 -25.21
CA SER A 18 -3.57 0.04 -25.15
C SER A 18 -4.47 0.60 -24.01
N TRP A 19 -5.57 -0.08 -23.70
CA TRP A 19 -6.50 0.29 -22.62
C TRP A 19 -5.94 0.03 -21.20
N MET A 20 -4.93 -0.83 -21.10
CA MET A 20 -4.25 -1.21 -19.85
C MET A 20 -3.05 -0.29 -19.56
N SER A 21 -2.53 0.41 -20.58
CA SER A 21 -1.50 1.44 -20.44
C SER A 21 -2.06 2.86 -20.29
N SER A 22 -3.32 3.11 -20.66
CA SER A 22 -3.98 4.41 -20.53
C SER A 22 -4.55 4.67 -19.12
N SER A 23 -5.13 3.68 -18.46
CA SER A 23 -5.76 3.86 -17.14
C SER A 23 -4.79 4.14 -15.99
N PRO A 24 -3.60 3.52 -15.89
CA PRO A 24 -2.61 3.90 -14.88
C PRO A 24 -2.15 5.35 -15.02
N ARG A 25 -2.05 5.86 -16.26
CA ARG A 25 -1.71 7.27 -16.52
C ARG A 25 -2.84 8.21 -16.10
N GLN A 26 -4.09 7.86 -16.40
CA GLN A 26 -5.25 8.67 -15.98
C GLN A 26 -5.36 8.76 -14.45
N ILE A 27 -5.15 7.65 -13.75
CA ILE A 27 -5.12 7.60 -12.28
C ILE A 27 -3.99 8.47 -11.72
N GLU A 28 -2.79 8.36 -12.30
CA GLU A 28 -1.63 9.15 -11.86
C GLU A 28 -1.81 10.65 -12.13
N ASP A 29 -2.42 11.02 -13.26
CA ASP A 29 -2.74 12.41 -13.54
C ASP A 29 -3.76 13.00 -12.55
N ILE A 30 -4.77 12.21 -12.15
CA ILE A 30 -5.76 12.63 -11.14
C ILE A 30 -5.04 12.83 -9.81
N ARG A 31 -4.21 11.85 -9.40
CA ARG A 31 -3.41 11.94 -8.18
C ARG A 31 -2.53 13.20 -8.19
N GLY A 32 -1.79 13.43 -9.27
CA GLY A 32 -0.94 14.62 -9.40
C GLY A 32 -1.72 15.93 -9.36
N SER A 33 -2.94 15.95 -9.93
CA SER A 33 -3.82 17.12 -9.83
C SER A 33 -4.28 17.37 -8.39
N ILE A 34 -4.68 16.31 -7.66
CA ILE A 34 -5.10 16.41 -6.25
C ILE A 34 -3.94 16.86 -5.37
N ASP A 35 -2.75 16.28 -5.55
CA ASP A 35 -1.55 16.64 -4.77
C ASP A 35 -1.17 18.10 -5.00
N LYS A 36 -1.25 18.57 -6.25
CA LYS A 36 -0.96 19.97 -6.57
C LYS A 36 -2.02 20.93 -6.02
N ILE A 37 -3.30 20.52 -5.96
CA ILE A 37 -4.32 21.29 -5.25
C ILE A 37 -3.96 21.40 -3.77
N ASP A 38 -3.59 20.30 -3.10
CA ASP A 38 -3.24 20.32 -1.66
C ASP A 38 -2.04 21.25 -1.38
N GLU A 39 -1.02 21.22 -2.25
CA GLU A 39 0.10 22.18 -2.20
C GLU A 39 -0.36 23.63 -2.37
N ASN A 40 -1.19 23.92 -3.37
CA ASN A 40 -1.68 25.27 -3.62
C ASN A 40 -2.59 25.77 -2.46
N VAL A 41 -3.40 24.89 -1.87
CA VAL A 41 -4.22 25.21 -0.69
C VAL A 41 -3.35 25.59 0.49
N ALA A 42 -2.23 24.89 0.70
CA ALA A 42 -1.27 25.26 1.74
C ALA A 42 -0.65 26.64 1.48
N GLU A 43 -0.38 26.99 0.23
CA GLU A 43 0.16 28.30 -0.13
C GLU A 43 -0.89 29.42 0.01
N VAL A 44 -2.13 29.17 -0.39
CA VAL A 44 -3.27 30.11 -0.17
C VAL A 44 -3.42 30.43 1.32
N LYS A 45 -3.30 29.44 2.21
CA LYS A 45 -3.35 29.67 3.67
C LYS A 45 -2.25 30.63 4.14
N LYS A 46 -1.05 30.56 3.56
CA LYS A 46 0.03 31.51 3.88
C LYS A 46 -0.32 32.91 3.39
N LEU A 47 -0.81 33.06 2.17
CA LEU A 47 -1.23 34.35 1.63
C LEU A 47 -2.36 34.97 2.45
N TYR A 48 -3.36 34.18 2.88
CA TYR A 48 -4.39 34.63 3.81
C TYR A 48 -3.80 35.18 5.12
N SER A 49 -2.82 34.49 5.69
CA SER A 49 -2.13 34.98 6.89
C SER A 49 -1.38 36.29 6.64
N VAL A 50 -0.73 36.44 5.48
CA VAL A 50 -0.01 37.67 5.11
C VAL A 50 -0.99 38.83 4.94
N ILE A 51 -2.09 38.61 4.22
CA ILE A 51 -3.14 39.60 3.99
C ILE A 51 -3.76 40.07 5.31
N LEU A 52 -4.03 39.17 6.25
CA LEU A 52 -4.60 39.49 7.57
C LEU A 52 -3.61 40.17 8.54
N SER A 53 -2.30 40.15 8.23
CA SER A 53 -1.26 40.73 9.08
C SER A 53 -1.06 42.23 8.85
N ALA A 54 -1.51 42.76 7.71
CA ALA A 54 -1.38 44.15 7.33
C ALA A 54 -2.77 44.84 7.22
N PRO A 55 -2.87 46.16 7.47
CA PRO A 55 -4.10 46.93 7.27
C PRO A 55 -4.61 46.88 5.83
N THR A 56 -3.68 46.92 4.88
CA THR A 56 -3.96 46.75 3.46
C THR A 56 -2.93 45.78 2.88
N SER A 57 -3.39 44.88 2.02
CA SER A 57 -2.53 43.96 1.29
C SER A 57 -1.96 44.63 0.04
N ASP A 58 -0.73 44.32 -0.31
CA ASP A 58 -0.14 44.75 -1.58
C ASP A 58 -0.78 44.05 -2.79
N GLN A 59 -0.74 44.73 -3.94
CA GLN A 59 -1.32 44.20 -5.18
C GLN A 59 -0.68 42.88 -5.61
N LYS A 60 0.61 42.68 -5.35
CA LYS A 60 1.32 41.46 -5.73
C LYS A 60 0.79 40.24 -4.95
N THR A 61 0.62 40.35 -3.64
CA THR A 61 0.01 39.29 -2.80
C THR A 61 -1.41 38.94 -3.28
N GLN A 62 -2.18 39.95 -3.70
CA GLN A 62 -3.53 39.77 -4.25
C GLN A 62 -3.51 39.05 -5.60
N ASP A 63 -2.59 39.41 -6.50
CA ASP A 63 -2.43 38.76 -7.80
C ASP A 63 -1.95 37.30 -7.65
N GLU A 64 -1.06 37.03 -6.70
CA GLU A 64 -0.61 35.67 -6.36
C GLU A 64 -1.75 34.81 -5.82
N LEU A 65 -2.61 35.37 -4.95
CA LEU A 65 -3.79 34.68 -4.43
C LEU A 65 -4.79 34.36 -5.56
N GLU A 66 -5.04 35.30 -6.46
CA GLU A 66 -5.93 35.12 -7.60
C GLU A 66 -5.38 34.05 -8.57
N ALA A 67 -4.07 34.04 -8.82
CA ALA A 67 -3.43 33.01 -9.63
C ALA A 67 -3.58 31.61 -9.02
N LEU A 68 -3.29 31.45 -7.72
CA LEU A 68 -3.46 30.17 -7.02
C LEU A 68 -4.91 29.69 -7.01
N THR A 69 -5.86 30.61 -6.82
CA THR A 69 -7.30 30.32 -6.87
C THR A 69 -7.71 29.77 -8.23
N ASN A 70 -7.24 30.40 -9.30
CA ASN A 70 -7.49 29.97 -10.68
C ASN A 70 -6.85 28.60 -10.99
N ASP A 71 -5.64 28.36 -10.49
CA ASP A 71 -4.96 27.07 -10.62
C ASP A 71 -5.70 25.95 -9.89
N ILE A 72 -6.12 26.18 -8.64
CA ILE A 72 -6.94 25.25 -7.88
C ILE A 72 -8.22 24.93 -8.65
N LYS A 73 -8.93 25.94 -9.16
CA LYS A 73 -10.14 25.77 -9.95
C LYS A 73 -9.90 24.91 -11.19
N LYS A 74 -8.83 25.18 -11.95
CA LYS A 74 -8.51 24.44 -13.17
C LYS A 74 -8.17 22.97 -12.87
N MET A 75 -7.37 22.72 -11.83
CA MET A 75 -6.99 21.37 -11.43
C MET A 75 -8.16 20.59 -10.84
N ALA A 76 -9.01 21.23 -10.02
CA ALA A 76 -10.20 20.62 -9.45
C ALA A 76 -11.18 20.19 -10.55
N ASN A 77 -11.41 21.05 -11.55
CA ASN A 77 -12.23 20.70 -12.72
C ASN A 77 -11.64 19.55 -13.53
N ASN A 78 -10.31 19.51 -13.70
CA ASN A 78 -9.63 18.42 -14.39
C ASN A 78 -9.82 17.08 -13.66
N ALA A 79 -9.54 17.07 -12.35
CA ALA A 79 -9.70 15.90 -11.49
C ALA A 79 -11.16 15.41 -11.50
N ARG A 80 -12.13 16.33 -11.32
CA ARG A 80 -13.58 16.03 -11.38
C ARG A 80 -13.98 15.37 -12.70
N ASN A 81 -13.60 15.94 -13.83
CA ASN A 81 -13.99 15.42 -15.14
C ASN A 81 -13.36 14.05 -15.42
N LYS A 82 -12.11 13.82 -14.98
CA LYS A 82 -11.45 12.52 -15.12
C LYS A 82 -12.08 11.46 -14.20
N LEU A 83 -12.41 11.81 -12.96
CA LEU A 83 -13.15 10.93 -12.04
C LEU A 83 -14.50 10.52 -12.63
N LYS A 84 -15.32 11.47 -13.08
CA LYS A 84 -16.61 11.18 -13.77
C LYS A 84 -16.43 10.29 -15.02
N THR A 85 -15.34 10.46 -15.75
CA THR A 85 -15.05 9.62 -16.93
C THR A 85 -14.75 8.18 -16.52
N ILE A 86 -13.96 7.99 -15.46
CA ILE A 86 -13.66 6.66 -14.93
C ILE A 86 -14.94 6.00 -14.43
N GLU A 87 -15.78 6.71 -13.67
CA GLU A 87 -17.06 6.19 -13.18
C GLU A 87 -17.96 5.67 -14.32
N ARG A 88 -18.19 6.46 -15.38
CA ARG A 88 -19.01 6.03 -16.53
C ARG A 88 -18.46 4.78 -17.22
N ASN A 89 -17.13 4.67 -17.32
CA ASN A 89 -16.48 3.49 -17.88
C ASN A 89 -16.70 2.26 -16.98
N LEU A 90 -16.71 2.44 -15.66
CA LEU A 90 -16.96 1.37 -14.69
C LEU A 90 -18.43 0.90 -14.68
N GLU A 91 -19.39 1.79 -14.97
CA GLU A 91 -20.82 1.46 -15.12
C GLU A 91 -21.10 0.69 -16.42
N THR A 92 -20.46 1.08 -17.53
CA THR A 92 -20.71 0.48 -18.85
C THR A 92 -20.17 -0.96 -18.96
N GLU A 93 -19.12 -1.30 -18.21
CA GLU A 93 -18.46 -2.61 -18.22
C GLU A 93 -19.09 -3.64 -17.24
N GLU A 94 -20.24 -3.33 -16.63
CA GLU A 94 -20.88 -4.16 -15.59
C GLU A 94 -21.34 -5.55 -16.07
N VAL A 95 -21.39 -5.79 -17.39
CA VAL A 95 -21.93 -7.02 -18.00
C VAL A 95 -20.87 -8.11 -18.21
N GLU A 96 -19.56 -7.81 -18.22
CA GLU A 96 -18.52 -8.79 -18.56
C GLU A 96 -17.44 -8.94 -17.46
N ARG A 97 -17.65 -9.95 -16.59
CA ARG A 97 -16.70 -10.52 -15.61
C ARG A 97 -15.94 -9.51 -14.74
N VAL A 98 -16.14 -9.62 -13.42
CA VAL A 98 -15.32 -8.99 -12.36
C VAL A 98 -13.84 -9.40 -12.51
N SER A 99 -13.12 -8.74 -13.41
CA SER A 99 -11.70 -8.95 -13.63
C SER A 99 -10.92 -8.30 -12.48
N ALA A 100 -9.73 -8.81 -12.18
CA ALA A 100 -8.85 -8.19 -11.19
C ALA A 100 -8.57 -6.71 -11.53
N ASP A 101 -8.51 -6.37 -12.83
CA ASP A 101 -8.29 -5.03 -13.32
C ASP A 101 -9.48 -4.10 -13.02
N MET A 102 -10.72 -4.56 -13.25
CA MET A 102 -11.95 -3.84 -12.90
C MET A 102 -12.02 -3.52 -11.40
N ARG A 103 -11.69 -4.49 -10.54
CA ARG A 103 -11.63 -4.29 -9.08
C ARG A 103 -10.59 -3.25 -8.67
N ILE A 104 -9.41 -3.29 -9.29
CA ILE A 104 -8.35 -2.31 -9.03
C ILE A 104 -8.80 -0.91 -9.44
N ARG A 105 -9.43 -0.75 -10.60
CA ARG A 105 -9.94 0.55 -11.06
C ARG A 105 -11.03 1.11 -10.14
N LYS A 106 -12.00 0.28 -9.73
CA LYS A 106 -13.04 0.66 -8.75
C LYS A 106 -12.42 1.12 -7.43
N SER A 107 -11.42 0.39 -6.94
CA SER A 107 -10.68 0.75 -5.72
C SER A 107 -9.93 2.07 -5.86
N GLN A 108 -9.17 2.26 -6.94
CA GLN A 108 -8.42 3.48 -7.18
C GLN A 108 -9.34 4.69 -7.34
N HIS A 109 -10.45 4.55 -8.08
CA HIS A 109 -11.46 5.59 -8.21
C HIS A 109 -11.96 6.04 -6.83
N ALA A 110 -12.39 5.11 -5.98
CA ALA A 110 -12.90 5.44 -4.65
C ALA A 110 -11.87 6.15 -3.75
N VAL A 111 -10.62 5.67 -3.75
CA VAL A 111 -9.54 6.29 -2.97
C VAL A 111 -9.27 7.72 -3.45
N LEU A 112 -9.23 7.94 -4.77
CA LEU A 112 -9.01 9.26 -5.36
C LEU A 112 -10.20 10.20 -5.14
N SER A 113 -11.44 9.71 -5.26
CA SER A 113 -12.64 10.50 -4.96
C SER A 113 -12.64 10.99 -3.52
N ARG A 114 -12.33 10.12 -2.54
CA ARG A 114 -12.23 10.51 -1.13
C ARG A 114 -11.12 11.55 -0.92
N LYS A 115 -9.92 11.28 -1.43
CA LYS A 115 -8.79 12.22 -1.31
C LYS A 115 -9.12 13.59 -1.92
N PHE A 116 -9.81 13.60 -3.06
CA PHE A 116 -10.24 14.84 -3.70
C PHE A 116 -11.22 15.62 -2.83
N VAL A 117 -12.24 14.97 -2.26
CA VAL A 117 -13.16 15.60 -1.30
C VAL A 117 -12.39 16.16 -0.10
N ASP A 118 -11.51 15.37 0.50
CA ASP A 118 -10.74 15.80 1.68
C ASP A 118 -9.95 17.09 1.40
N VAL A 119 -9.27 17.17 0.25
CA VAL A 119 -8.49 18.36 -0.14
C VAL A 119 -9.41 19.57 -0.43
N MET A 120 -10.53 19.35 -1.12
CA MET A 120 -11.47 20.43 -1.40
C MET A 120 -12.15 20.95 -0.13
N THR A 121 -12.47 20.07 0.83
CA THR A 121 -13.01 20.46 2.14
C THR A 121 -11.99 21.29 2.92
N LYS A 122 -10.72 20.88 2.96
CA LYS A 122 -9.65 21.70 3.57
C LYS A 122 -9.52 23.08 2.91
N TYR A 123 -9.76 23.19 1.61
CA TYR A 123 -9.76 24.46 0.91
C TYR A 123 -10.94 25.34 1.34
N ASN A 124 -12.15 24.78 1.36
CA ASN A 124 -13.35 25.48 1.83
C ASN A 124 -13.22 25.95 3.29
N GLU A 125 -12.70 25.10 4.18
CA GLU A 125 -12.42 25.49 5.57
C GLU A 125 -11.45 26.68 5.65
N ALA A 126 -10.41 26.69 4.82
CA ALA A 126 -9.47 27.81 4.76
C ALA A 126 -10.13 29.11 4.31
N GLN A 127 -11.05 29.02 3.34
CA GLN A 127 -11.81 30.14 2.83
C GLN A 127 -12.74 30.70 3.92
N VAL A 128 -13.53 29.85 4.56
CA VAL A 128 -14.45 30.25 5.65
C VAL A 128 -13.68 30.90 6.80
N ASP A 129 -12.55 30.32 7.24
CA ASP A 129 -11.72 30.90 8.30
C ASP A 129 -11.19 32.30 7.92
N PHE A 130 -10.78 32.51 6.67
CA PHE A 130 -10.35 33.81 6.18
C PHE A 130 -11.51 34.82 6.10
N ARG A 131 -12.72 34.37 5.71
CA ARG A 131 -13.95 35.20 5.69
C ARG A 131 -14.25 35.74 7.08
N GLU A 132 -14.32 34.85 8.08
CA GLU A 132 -14.67 35.20 9.46
C GLU A 132 -13.64 36.15 10.08
N LYS A 133 -12.34 35.90 9.84
CA LYS A 133 -11.27 36.81 10.28
C LYS A 133 -11.37 38.18 9.60
N SER A 134 -11.70 38.21 8.31
CA SER A 134 -11.89 39.47 7.57
C SER A 134 -13.10 40.24 8.07
N LYS A 135 -14.22 39.56 8.36
CA LYS A 135 -15.41 40.14 8.98
C LYS A 135 -15.09 40.75 10.35
N GLY A 136 -14.39 40.01 11.22
CA GLY A 136 -13.97 40.51 12.53
C GLY A 136 -13.04 41.74 12.45
N ARG A 137 -12.18 41.83 11.43
CA ARG A 137 -11.38 43.04 11.16
C ARG A 137 -12.26 44.22 10.79
N ILE A 138 -13.24 44.04 9.89
CA ILE A 138 -14.19 45.09 9.50
C ILE A 138 -14.96 45.59 10.72
N GLN A 139 -15.49 44.67 11.54
CA GLN A 139 -16.20 45.01 12.77
C GLN A 139 -15.34 45.89 13.68
N ARG A 140 -14.08 45.49 13.88
CA ARG A 140 -13.15 46.25 14.73
C ARG A 140 -12.86 47.64 14.18
N GLN A 141 -12.73 47.80 12.87
CA GLN A 141 -12.52 49.11 12.24
C GLN A 141 -13.76 50.01 12.31
N LEU A 142 -14.97 49.44 12.26
CA LEU A 142 -16.22 50.18 12.47
C LEU A 142 -16.35 50.69 13.91
N GLU A 143 -15.95 49.88 14.91
CA GLU A 143 -15.92 50.33 16.31
C GLU A 143 -14.95 51.50 16.51
N ILE A 144 -13.79 51.50 15.84
CA ILE A 144 -12.81 52.59 15.91
C ILE A 144 -13.36 53.89 15.33
N THR A 145 -14.20 53.82 14.29
CA THR A 145 -14.86 55.00 13.70
C THR A 145 -16.09 55.45 14.49
N GLY A 146 -16.43 54.76 15.59
CA GLY A 146 -17.52 55.10 16.49
C GLY A 146 -18.87 54.51 16.09
N LYS A 147 -18.90 53.58 15.12
CA LYS A 147 -20.10 52.85 14.71
C LYS A 147 -20.09 51.46 15.35
N ALA A 148 -20.78 51.31 16.47
CA ALA A 148 -21.04 49.99 17.03
C ALA A 148 -22.02 49.25 16.11
N THR A 149 -21.61 48.09 15.59
CA THR A 149 -22.41 47.27 14.69
C THR A 149 -22.50 45.86 15.27
N THR A 150 -23.71 45.32 15.34
CA THR A 150 -23.94 43.93 15.72
C THR A 150 -23.45 42.97 14.64
N ASP A 151 -23.31 41.69 14.97
CA ASP A 151 -22.85 40.70 14.00
C ASP A 151 -23.84 40.52 12.85
N GLU A 152 -25.13 40.55 13.17
CA GLU A 152 -26.24 40.45 12.21
C GLU A 152 -26.31 41.67 11.28
N GLU A 153 -26.21 42.88 11.83
CA GLU A 153 -26.17 44.10 11.01
C GLU A 153 -24.94 44.13 10.10
N LEU A 154 -23.79 43.64 10.58
CA LEU A 154 -22.58 43.56 9.78
C LEU A 154 -22.74 42.56 8.63
N GLU A 155 -23.38 41.42 8.87
CA GLU A 155 -23.66 40.43 7.83
C GLU A 155 -24.59 41.00 6.76
N GLU A 156 -25.66 41.69 7.15
CA GLU A 156 -26.58 42.37 6.22
C GLU A 156 -25.84 43.43 5.37
N MET A 157 -24.91 44.17 5.98
CA MET A 157 -24.06 45.12 5.28
C MET A 157 -23.11 44.45 4.28
N LEU A 158 -22.62 43.24 4.55
CA LEU A 158 -21.80 42.45 3.63
C LEU A 158 -22.63 41.87 2.48
N GLU A 159 -23.83 41.35 2.77
CA GLU A 159 -24.75 40.80 1.77
C GLU A 159 -25.23 41.85 0.77
N GLY A 160 -25.41 43.10 1.21
CA GLY A 160 -25.81 44.22 0.37
C GLY A 160 -24.80 44.58 -0.74
N GLY A 161 -23.55 44.10 -0.64
CA GLY A 161 -22.50 44.24 -1.67
C GLY A 161 -22.06 45.68 -1.98
N ASN A 162 -22.63 46.67 -1.30
CA ASN A 162 -22.37 48.08 -1.53
C ASN A 162 -21.37 48.61 -0.49
N ALA A 163 -20.12 48.81 -0.92
CA ALA A 163 -19.05 49.33 -0.07
C ALA A 163 -19.37 50.72 0.54
N ALA A 164 -20.27 51.51 -0.07
CA ALA A 164 -20.67 52.81 0.45
C ALA A 164 -21.47 52.73 1.77
N VAL A 165 -22.03 51.56 2.09
CA VAL A 165 -22.76 51.35 3.36
C VAL A 165 -21.82 51.44 4.56
N PHE A 166 -20.53 51.16 4.36
CA PHE A 166 -19.50 51.29 5.38
C PHE A 166 -19.05 52.75 5.59
N THR A 167 -19.16 53.61 4.58
CA THR A 167 -18.75 55.03 4.67
C THR A 167 -19.89 55.95 5.13
N ALA A 168 -21.14 55.49 5.04
CA ALA A 168 -22.32 56.24 5.47
C ALA A 168 -22.31 56.53 6.97
N GLY A 169 -22.21 57.81 7.33
CA GLY A 169 -22.30 58.30 8.72
C GLY A 169 -20.98 58.46 9.46
N ILE A 170 -19.83 58.20 8.81
CA ILE A 170 -18.50 58.37 9.43
C ILE A 170 -17.97 59.79 9.18
N VAL A 171 -17.49 60.43 10.24
CA VAL A 171 -16.93 61.80 10.21
C VAL A 171 -15.56 61.81 9.52
N ASP A 172 -15.30 62.81 8.68
CA ASP A 172 -14.05 62.98 7.90
C ASP A 172 -12.84 63.35 8.78
N SER A 173 -12.39 62.41 9.61
CA SER A 173 -11.15 62.50 10.37
C SER A 173 -10.04 61.70 9.69
N GLY A 174 -8.76 62.06 9.90
CA GLY A 174 -7.63 61.31 9.33
C GLY A 174 -7.60 59.83 9.77
N ILE A 175 -8.05 59.55 11.00
CA ILE A 175 -8.18 58.19 11.55
C ILE A 175 -9.32 57.44 10.84
N SER A 176 -10.44 58.13 10.57
CA SER A 176 -11.56 57.57 9.82
C SER A 176 -11.18 57.16 8.40
N LYS A 177 -10.35 57.95 7.70
CA LYS A 177 -9.93 57.62 6.32
C LYS A 177 -9.13 56.32 6.23
N GLN A 178 -8.22 56.09 7.19
CA GLN A 178 -7.43 54.86 7.21
C GLN A 178 -8.29 53.64 7.53
N ALA A 179 -9.17 53.74 8.53
CA ALA A 179 -10.11 52.67 8.88
C ALA A 179 -11.05 52.34 7.70
N LEU A 180 -11.56 53.36 7.00
CA LEU A 180 -12.39 53.17 5.81
C LEU A 180 -11.67 52.47 4.67
N SER A 181 -10.41 52.83 4.40
CA SER A 181 -9.61 52.17 3.36
C SER A 181 -9.35 50.70 3.68
N GLU A 182 -9.11 50.37 4.95
CA GLU A 182 -8.97 48.97 5.40
C GLU A 182 -10.29 48.22 5.25
N ILE A 183 -11.42 48.79 5.67
CA ILE A 183 -12.75 48.19 5.51
C ILE A 183 -13.04 47.88 4.05
N GLU A 184 -12.82 48.84 3.15
CA GLU A 184 -13.04 48.66 1.72
C GLU A 184 -12.16 47.55 1.14
N SER A 185 -10.87 47.52 1.53
CA SER A 185 -9.95 46.45 1.12
C SER A 185 -10.40 45.08 1.62
N ARG A 186 -10.83 44.94 2.88
CA ARG A 186 -11.31 43.67 3.45
C ARG A 186 -12.63 43.23 2.80
N HIS A 187 -13.55 44.16 2.56
CA HIS A 187 -14.81 43.88 1.87
C HIS A 187 -14.56 43.35 0.46
N LYS A 188 -13.63 43.95 -0.29
CA LYS A 188 -13.23 43.46 -1.62
C LYS A 188 -12.70 42.02 -1.57
N ASP A 189 -11.93 41.69 -0.53
CA ASP A 189 -11.42 40.34 -0.34
C ASP A 189 -12.53 39.33 -0.02
N ILE A 190 -13.51 39.70 0.80
CA ILE A 190 -14.72 38.88 1.07
C ILE A 190 -15.51 38.63 -0.22
N VAL A 191 -15.76 39.67 -1.03
CA VAL A 191 -16.50 39.54 -2.29
C VAL A 191 -15.80 38.58 -3.27
N ARG A 192 -14.47 38.67 -3.39
CA ARG A 192 -13.66 37.75 -4.22
C ARG A 192 -13.75 36.32 -3.70
N LEU A 193 -13.66 36.15 -2.39
CA LEU A 193 -13.76 34.86 -1.72
C LEU A 193 -15.13 34.20 -1.94
N GLU A 194 -16.22 34.94 -1.78
CA GLU A 194 -17.57 34.42 -1.97
C GLU A 194 -17.82 33.94 -3.40
N SER A 195 -17.26 34.64 -4.40
CA SER A 195 -17.26 34.17 -5.79
C SER A 195 -16.53 32.82 -5.91
N SER A 196 -15.35 32.67 -5.29
CA SER A 196 -14.61 31.41 -5.31
C SER A 196 -15.37 30.28 -4.59
N ILE A 197 -15.99 30.55 -3.43
CA ILE A 197 -16.79 29.57 -2.68
C ILE A 197 -18.00 29.10 -3.51
N LYS A 198 -18.71 30.01 -4.18
CA LYS A 198 -19.84 29.66 -5.05
C LYS A 198 -19.42 28.71 -6.17
N GLU A 199 -18.26 28.95 -6.79
CA GLU A 199 -17.72 28.05 -7.80
C GLU A 199 -17.30 26.68 -7.25
N LEU A 200 -16.82 26.62 -6.00
CA LEU A 200 -16.56 25.35 -5.32
C LEU A 200 -17.84 24.59 -4.99
N HIS A 201 -18.89 25.29 -4.56
CA HIS A 201 -20.17 24.71 -4.18
C HIS A 201 -20.76 23.86 -5.32
N ASP A 202 -20.74 24.38 -6.56
CA ASP A 202 -21.19 23.64 -7.75
C ASP A 202 -20.39 22.35 -7.98
N MET A 203 -19.10 22.34 -7.62
CA MET A 203 -18.29 21.11 -7.66
C MET A 203 -18.63 20.16 -6.51
N PHE A 204 -18.90 20.67 -5.30
CA PHE A 204 -19.21 19.84 -4.13
C PHE A 204 -20.50 19.04 -4.29
N VAL A 205 -21.55 19.63 -4.86
CA VAL A 205 -22.82 18.92 -5.10
C VAL A 205 -22.59 17.70 -6.00
N ASP A 206 -21.82 17.88 -7.06
CA ASP A 206 -21.43 16.81 -7.98
C ASP A 206 -20.65 15.69 -7.28
N ILE A 207 -19.70 16.04 -6.41
CA ILE A 207 -18.79 15.07 -5.79
C ILE A 207 -19.44 14.38 -4.58
N ALA A 208 -20.33 15.07 -3.87
CA ALA A 208 -21.11 14.46 -2.78
C ALA A 208 -21.95 13.28 -3.30
N MET A 209 -22.59 13.45 -4.47
CA MET A 209 -23.30 12.36 -5.15
C MET A 209 -22.34 11.22 -5.58
N LEU A 210 -21.14 11.56 -6.06
CA LEU A 210 -20.11 10.55 -6.43
C LEU A 210 -19.66 9.72 -5.23
N VAL A 211 -19.53 10.32 -4.04
CA VAL A 211 -19.04 9.60 -2.85
C VAL A 211 -20.16 8.79 -2.18
N GLU A 212 -21.40 9.30 -2.18
CA GLU A 212 -22.56 8.60 -1.63
C GLU A 212 -22.87 7.31 -2.38
N SER A 213 -22.79 7.31 -3.73
CA SER A 213 -23.00 6.12 -4.55
C SER A 213 -21.93 5.03 -4.32
N GLN A 214 -20.75 5.40 -3.83
CA GLN A 214 -19.60 4.50 -3.63
C GLN A 214 -19.53 3.84 -2.25
N GLY A 215 -20.32 4.30 -1.26
CA GLY A 215 -20.24 3.87 0.14
C GLY A 215 -20.34 2.35 0.36
N ASN A 216 -21.17 1.63 -0.40
CA ASN A 216 -21.35 0.18 -0.26
C ASN A 216 -20.25 -0.65 -0.97
N MET A 217 -19.47 -0.04 -1.87
CA MET A 217 -18.47 -0.75 -2.68
C MET A 217 -17.09 -0.74 -2.01
N VAL A 218 -16.75 0.32 -1.26
CA VAL A 218 -15.46 0.49 -0.58
C VAL A 218 -15.23 -0.56 0.52
N ASP A 219 -16.24 -0.83 1.34
CA ASP A 219 -16.14 -1.85 2.41
C ASP A 219 -15.88 -3.25 1.83
N ASN A 220 -16.51 -3.57 0.70
CA ASN A 220 -16.27 -4.83 0.00
C ASN A 220 -14.89 -4.88 -0.67
N ILE A 221 -14.28 -3.73 -1.01
CA ILE A 221 -12.97 -3.65 -1.64
C ILE A 221 -11.86 -3.86 -0.61
N GLU A 222 -11.95 -3.28 0.59
CA GLU A 222 -10.99 -3.53 1.67
C GLU A 222 -10.96 -5.02 2.03
N VAL A 223 -12.15 -5.64 2.13
CA VAL A 223 -12.31 -7.09 2.32
C VAL A 223 -11.72 -7.90 1.16
N ASN A 224 -11.93 -7.49 -0.09
CA ASN A 224 -11.48 -8.25 -1.25
C ASN A 224 -9.99 -8.03 -1.61
N VAL A 225 -9.42 -6.85 -1.32
CA VAL A 225 -7.99 -6.56 -1.44
C VAL A 225 -7.24 -7.26 -0.32
N GLY A 226 -7.77 -7.27 0.91
CA GLY A 226 -7.25 -8.11 2.00
C GLY A 226 -7.13 -9.58 1.57
N LYS A 227 -8.22 -10.16 1.05
CA LYS A 227 -8.19 -11.54 0.49
C LYS A 227 -7.17 -11.73 -0.64
N ALA A 228 -6.96 -10.74 -1.50
CA ALA A 228 -5.99 -10.84 -2.58
C ALA A 228 -4.54 -10.82 -2.06
N VAL A 229 -4.26 -10.00 -1.04
CA VAL A 229 -2.98 -10.01 -0.32
C VAL A 229 -2.75 -11.36 0.34
N ASP A 230 -3.75 -11.90 1.03
CA ASP A 230 -3.69 -13.22 1.68
C ASP A 230 -3.36 -14.32 0.66
N HIS A 231 -3.98 -14.28 -0.53
CA HIS A 231 -3.68 -15.24 -1.61
C HIS A 231 -2.27 -15.09 -2.19
N VAL A 232 -1.76 -13.86 -2.32
CA VAL A 232 -0.38 -13.60 -2.78
C VAL A 232 0.64 -14.05 -1.73
N GLU A 233 0.34 -13.86 -0.45
CA GLU A 233 1.18 -14.32 0.65
C GLU A 233 1.21 -15.86 0.72
N ALA A 234 0.05 -16.51 0.60
CA ALA A 234 -0.02 -17.97 0.48
C ALA A 234 0.76 -18.49 -0.74
N ALA A 235 0.66 -17.82 -1.90
CA ALA A 235 1.41 -18.18 -3.10
C ALA A 235 2.93 -17.96 -2.93
N LYS A 236 3.34 -16.91 -2.22
CA LYS A 236 4.74 -16.66 -1.86
C LYS A 236 5.29 -17.76 -0.95
N ASP A 237 4.49 -18.25 -0.02
CA ASP A 237 4.88 -19.35 0.85
C ASP A 237 4.97 -20.68 0.10
N GLU A 238 4.03 -20.99 -0.78
CA GLU A 238 4.08 -22.19 -1.63
C GLU A 238 5.26 -22.14 -2.61
N THR A 239 5.57 -20.99 -3.20
CA THR A 239 6.77 -20.84 -4.04
C THR A 239 8.07 -20.98 -3.22
N LYS A 240 8.10 -20.50 -1.98
CA LYS A 240 9.23 -20.70 -1.05
C LYS A 240 9.40 -22.17 -0.68
N LYS A 241 8.30 -22.90 -0.42
CA LYS A 241 8.32 -24.36 -0.23
C LYS A 241 8.81 -25.08 -1.48
N ALA A 242 8.33 -24.70 -2.67
CA ALA A 242 8.75 -25.29 -3.94
C ALA A 242 10.26 -25.08 -4.21
N VAL A 243 10.81 -23.90 -3.91
CA VAL A 243 12.26 -23.62 -4.00
C VAL A 243 13.04 -24.45 -2.97
N ARG A 244 12.51 -24.63 -1.75
CA ARG A 244 13.12 -25.53 -0.76
C ARG A 244 13.09 -26.99 -1.21
N TYR A 245 11.99 -27.47 -1.79
CA TYR A 245 11.91 -28.82 -2.35
C TYR A 245 12.84 -29.00 -3.54
N GLN A 246 12.94 -28.01 -4.43
CA GLN A 246 13.89 -28.04 -5.55
C GLN A 246 15.35 -28.07 -5.06
N SER A 247 15.70 -27.26 -4.06
CA SER A 247 17.07 -27.23 -3.50
C SER A 247 17.40 -28.51 -2.72
N LYS A 248 16.43 -29.09 -2.00
CA LYS A 248 16.56 -30.41 -1.36
C LYS A 248 16.69 -31.53 -2.40
N ALA A 249 15.89 -31.53 -3.46
CA ALA A 249 15.99 -32.51 -4.55
C ALA A 249 17.33 -32.42 -5.29
N ARG A 250 17.88 -31.22 -5.46
CA ARG A 250 19.23 -31.01 -6.01
C ARG A 250 20.36 -31.52 -5.10
N LYS A 251 20.15 -31.56 -3.77
CA LYS A 251 21.12 -32.10 -2.79
C LYS A 251 20.95 -33.62 -2.55
N GLY A 252 19.72 -34.12 -2.50
CA GLY A 252 19.41 -35.51 -2.15
C GLY A 252 19.79 -36.53 -3.22
N GLY A 253 19.72 -36.18 -4.51
CA GLY A 253 19.99 -37.15 -5.58
C GLY A 253 21.43 -37.71 -5.63
N MET A 254 22.41 -37.02 -5.06
CA MET A 254 23.81 -37.47 -5.05
C MET A 254 24.23 -38.04 -3.70
N ILE A 255 23.74 -37.48 -2.59
CA ILE A 255 24.05 -37.96 -1.23
C ILE A 255 23.34 -39.29 -0.96
N ASP A 256 22.06 -39.44 -1.32
CA ASP A 256 21.28 -40.66 -1.05
C ASP A 256 21.83 -41.87 -1.85
N ARG A 257 22.43 -41.61 -3.02
CA ARG A 257 23.09 -42.67 -3.84
C ARG A 257 24.45 -43.07 -3.29
N ILE A 258 25.18 -42.15 -2.65
CA ILE A 258 26.44 -42.45 -1.98
C ILE A 258 26.17 -43.20 -0.68
N GLU A 259 25.17 -42.80 0.09
CA GLU A 259 24.77 -43.45 1.34
C GLU A 259 24.25 -44.87 1.08
N SER A 260 23.38 -45.07 0.08
CA SER A 260 22.93 -46.42 -0.32
C SER A 260 24.05 -47.32 -0.81
N ASN A 261 25.06 -46.78 -1.51
CA ASN A 261 26.22 -47.57 -1.93
C ASN A 261 27.20 -47.84 -0.77
N MET A 262 27.31 -46.90 0.18
CA MET A 262 28.17 -47.03 1.36
C MET A 262 27.59 -48.04 2.35
N ASP A 263 26.28 -48.03 2.60
CA ASP A 263 25.58 -49.01 3.43
C ASP A 263 25.66 -50.43 2.84
N GLN A 264 25.53 -50.55 1.52
CA GLN A 264 25.74 -51.85 0.86
C GLN A 264 27.17 -52.34 1.05
N SER A 265 28.17 -51.46 0.91
CA SER A 265 29.59 -51.80 1.11
C SER A 265 29.89 -52.24 2.55
N VAL A 266 29.33 -51.54 3.56
CA VAL A 266 29.45 -51.90 4.98
C VAL A 266 28.79 -53.26 5.28
N GLY A 267 27.61 -53.52 4.71
CA GLY A 267 26.91 -54.80 4.88
C GLY A 267 27.68 -56.01 4.33
N PHE A 268 28.47 -55.85 3.27
CA PHE A 268 29.36 -56.91 2.78
C PHE A 268 30.55 -57.16 3.71
N VAL A 269 31.10 -56.11 4.31
CA VAL A 269 32.22 -56.21 5.26
C VAL A 269 31.77 -56.87 6.57
N GLU A 270 30.60 -56.52 7.11
CA GLU A 270 30.10 -57.13 8.35
C GLU A 270 29.83 -58.63 8.20
N ARG A 271 29.28 -59.07 7.05
CA ARG A 271 29.07 -60.50 6.78
C ARG A 271 30.41 -61.25 6.64
N ALA A 272 31.40 -60.65 5.98
CA ALA A 272 32.74 -61.23 5.90
C ALA A 272 33.42 -61.36 7.28
N VAL A 273 33.22 -60.39 8.17
CA VAL A 273 33.73 -60.45 9.56
C VAL A 273 32.98 -61.51 10.39
N ALA A 274 31.67 -61.68 10.18
CA ALA A 274 30.90 -62.70 10.88
C ALA A 274 31.31 -64.13 10.45
N ASP A 275 31.53 -64.34 9.16
CA ASP A 275 31.92 -65.64 8.61
C ASP A 275 33.35 -66.04 9.02
N THR A 276 34.28 -65.09 9.08
CA THR A 276 35.64 -65.34 9.61
C THR A 276 35.62 -65.70 11.10
N LYS A 277 34.75 -65.07 11.89
CA LYS A 277 34.60 -65.36 13.33
C LYS A 277 33.96 -66.73 13.59
N LYS A 278 32.99 -67.15 12.77
CA LYS A 278 32.42 -68.52 12.82
C LYS A 278 33.47 -69.57 12.44
N ALA A 279 34.24 -69.34 11.37
CA ALA A 279 35.31 -70.26 10.96
C ALA A 279 36.37 -70.44 12.06
N ALA A 280 36.74 -69.37 12.77
CA ALA A 280 37.66 -69.45 13.90
C ALA A 280 37.13 -70.31 15.07
N LYS A 281 35.83 -70.20 15.40
CA LYS A 281 35.20 -71.04 16.44
C LYS A 281 35.17 -72.52 16.04
N PHE A 282 34.81 -72.82 14.79
CA PHE A 282 34.83 -74.20 14.29
C PHE A 282 36.24 -74.81 14.35
N GLN A 283 37.29 -74.04 14.01
CA GLN A 283 38.69 -74.47 14.20
C GLN A 283 39.02 -74.78 15.66
N GLN A 284 38.56 -73.97 16.61
CA GLN A 284 38.84 -74.17 18.04
C GLN A 284 38.12 -75.41 18.61
N GLU A 285 36.87 -75.63 18.21
CA GLU A 285 36.11 -76.82 18.62
C GLU A 285 36.72 -78.11 18.04
N ALA A 286 37.15 -78.09 16.78
CA ALA A 286 37.84 -79.20 16.16
C ALA A 286 39.15 -79.53 16.90
N ARG A 287 39.96 -78.52 17.28
CA ARG A 287 41.18 -78.73 18.07
C ARG A 287 40.90 -79.37 19.43
N ARG A 288 39.85 -78.94 20.14
CA ARG A 288 39.46 -79.54 21.43
C ARG A 288 39.05 -81.01 21.27
N LYS A 289 38.26 -81.33 20.25
CA LYS A 289 37.86 -82.72 19.95
C LYS A 289 39.08 -83.58 19.61
N MET A 290 40.02 -83.06 18.82
CA MET A 290 41.28 -83.77 18.50
C MET A 290 42.13 -84.06 19.74
N ILE A 291 42.20 -83.11 20.70
CA ILE A 291 42.92 -83.33 21.97
C ILE A 291 42.24 -84.44 22.79
N ILE A 292 40.91 -84.43 22.91
CA ILE A 292 40.18 -85.47 23.66
C ILE A 292 40.38 -86.84 23.02
N VAL A 293 40.26 -86.95 21.70
CA VAL A 293 40.53 -88.21 20.97
C VAL A 293 41.97 -88.68 21.22
N GLY A 294 42.95 -87.78 21.18
CA GLY A 294 44.34 -88.11 21.49
C GLY A 294 44.53 -88.65 22.91
N VAL A 295 43.88 -88.06 23.91
CA VAL A 295 43.92 -88.55 25.30
C VAL A 295 43.27 -89.92 25.43
N CYS A 296 42.11 -90.14 24.80
CA CYS A 296 41.45 -91.45 24.80
C CYS A 296 42.34 -92.54 24.19
N VAL A 297 42.98 -92.25 23.05
CA VAL A 297 43.92 -93.19 22.41
C VAL A 297 45.11 -93.49 23.34
N ALA A 298 45.67 -92.48 24.01
CA ALA A 298 46.77 -92.68 24.96
C ALA A 298 46.36 -93.57 26.14
N VAL A 299 45.16 -93.38 26.69
CA VAL A 299 44.65 -94.24 27.79
C VAL A 299 44.48 -95.68 27.32
N VAL A 300 43.93 -95.90 26.12
CA VAL A 300 43.78 -97.24 25.54
C VAL A 300 45.15 -97.91 25.35
N LEU A 301 46.14 -97.16 24.83
CA LEU A 301 47.51 -97.69 24.69
C LEU A 301 48.11 -98.07 26.05
N ILE A 302 47.90 -97.28 27.10
CA ILE A 302 48.37 -97.59 28.46
C ILE A 302 47.71 -98.88 28.97
N ILE A 303 46.39 -99.03 28.79
CA ILE A 303 45.66 -100.23 29.21
C ILE A 303 46.18 -101.47 28.47
N ILE A 304 46.37 -101.38 27.15
CA ILE A 304 46.95 -102.47 26.35
C ILE A 304 48.34 -102.83 26.87
N LEU A 305 49.17 -101.83 27.19
CA LEU A 305 50.53 -102.04 27.71
C LEU A 305 50.51 -102.73 29.08
N ILE A 306 49.57 -102.37 29.96
CA ILE A 306 49.35 -103.03 31.24
C ILE A 306 48.92 -104.50 31.03
N ILE A 307 47.97 -104.76 30.12
CA ILE A 307 47.51 -106.13 29.82
C ILE A 307 48.67 -106.99 29.32
N ILE A 308 49.47 -106.47 28.37
CA ILE A 308 50.65 -107.17 27.85
C ILE A 308 51.63 -107.47 28.99
N LEU A 309 51.91 -106.50 29.87
CA LEU A 309 52.79 -106.70 31.03
C LEU A 309 52.25 -107.77 31.99
N THR A 310 50.94 -107.81 32.24
CA THR A 310 50.32 -108.83 33.11
C THR A 310 50.26 -110.23 32.51
N GLN A 311 50.35 -110.39 31.18
CA GLN A 311 50.43 -111.71 30.55
C GLN A 311 51.86 -112.24 30.42
N VAL A 312 52.87 -111.37 30.57
CA VAL A 312 54.30 -111.73 30.53
C VAL A 312 54.85 -112.09 31.92
N LEU A 313 54.13 -111.74 32.99
CA LEU A 313 54.40 -112.09 34.40
C LEU A 313 53.62 -113.34 34.82
#